data_AF-A0AAP0JMD8-F1
#
_entry.id   AF-A0AAP0JMD8-F1
#
_cell.length_a   1.000
_cell.length_b   1.000
_cell.length_c   1.000
_cell.angle_alpha   90.00
_cell.angle_beta   90.00
_cell.angle_gamma   90.00
#
_symmetry.space_group_name_H-M   'P 1'
#
loop_
_entity.id
_entity.type
_entity.pdbx_description
1 polymer ?
#
loop_
_entity_poly.entity_id
_entity_poly.type
_entity_poly.pdbx_seq_one_letter_code
_entity_poly.pdbx_strand_id
1 'polypeptide(L)'
;MGWATRFLTAVAFLAIGVLFSPETFGSKSDGGYSSKVLIALKLAHLLSFSTAFGVALWVTFIGGIIMFKHLPRHQFGNLQSKMFPAYFSLVVACAAISVASFGYIHPWSTASSIEKYQLGFLLSSLAFNLSNLFVFTPMTIEMMKQRHKVEREANIGEEVGWSKNIETAKVNPKLAAMNKKFGMIHGLSSLANIMSFGSLAMHSCHVYVYVRLHVYVYVRLHVYVYVRLHVDLEAMFMLDLKIQKNSLVLVPSTLGMVASVLGDLVTVPGVGSPARWAK
;
A
#
# COMPACT_ATOMS: atom_id res chain seq x y z
N MET A 1 20.79 13.42 9.98
CA MET A 1 19.35 13.14 10.21
C MET A 1 18.41 14.19 9.58
N GLY A 2 18.89 15.09 8.71
CA GLY A 2 18.04 16.12 8.09
C GLY A 2 17.14 15.62 6.96
N TRP A 3 17.46 14.51 6.27
CA TRP A 3 16.59 14.04 5.20
C TRP A 3 15.25 13.53 5.75
N ALA A 4 15.26 12.85 6.90
CA ALA A 4 14.08 12.13 7.40
C ALA A 4 13.02 13.13 7.87
N THR A 5 13.45 14.20 8.54
CA THR A 5 12.61 15.35 8.82
C THR A 5 12.13 16.03 7.55
N ARG A 6 13.01 16.29 6.56
CA ARG A 6 12.58 16.91 5.29
C ARG A 6 11.59 16.05 4.49
N PHE A 7 11.74 14.73 4.51
CA PHE A 7 10.83 13.78 3.88
C PHE A 7 9.50 13.72 4.63
N LEU A 8 9.53 13.60 5.96
CA LEU A 8 8.33 13.59 6.80
C LEU A 8 7.56 14.91 6.70
N THR A 9 8.28 16.04 6.67
CA THR A 9 7.73 17.37 6.42
C THR A 9 7.11 17.45 5.03
N ALA A 10 7.80 17.03 3.97
CA ALA A 10 7.26 17.02 2.61
C ALA A 10 5.99 16.16 2.49
N VAL A 11 5.97 15.00 3.15
CA VAL A 11 4.79 14.12 3.22
C VAL A 11 3.66 14.75 4.02
N ALA A 12 3.94 15.38 5.16
CA ALA A 12 2.94 16.09 5.95
C ALA A 12 2.36 17.28 5.19
N PHE A 13 3.19 18.04 4.47
CA PHE A 13 2.75 19.13 3.60
C PHE A 13 1.94 18.64 2.40
N LEU A 14 2.27 17.47 1.83
CA LEU A 14 1.43 16.84 0.81
C LEU A 14 0.08 16.38 1.38
N ALA A 15 0.08 15.75 2.56
CA ALA A 15 -1.14 15.31 3.23
C ALA A 15 -2.06 16.51 3.60
N ILE A 16 -1.48 17.59 4.13
CA ILE A 16 -2.17 18.85 4.42
C ILE A 16 -2.61 19.53 3.12
N GLY A 17 -1.75 19.58 2.10
CA GLY A 17 -2.07 20.18 0.80
C GLY A 17 -3.23 19.48 0.09
N VAL A 18 -3.36 18.17 0.24
CA VAL A 18 -4.52 17.40 -0.23
C VAL A 18 -5.77 17.70 0.62
N LEU A 19 -5.62 17.85 1.94
CA LEU A 19 -6.72 18.19 2.85
C LEU A 19 -7.28 19.60 2.60
N PHE A 20 -6.43 20.56 2.23
CA PHE A 20 -6.74 21.99 2.12
C PHE A 20 -6.70 22.53 0.67
N SER A 21 -6.62 21.67 -0.34
CA SER A 21 -6.65 22.10 -1.75
C SER A 21 -7.98 22.84 -2.03
N PRO A 22 -7.98 23.99 -2.72
CA PRO A 22 -9.19 24.79 -2.95
C PRO A 22 -10.28 24.09 -3.80
N GLU A 23 -9.96 22.97 -4.48
CA GLU A 23 -10.99 22.11 -5.10
C GLU A 23 -11.88 21.39 -4.06
N THR A 24 -11.46 21.32 -2.79
CA THR A 24 -12.24 20.76 -1.68
C THR A 24 -13.36 21.71 -1.20
N PHE A 25 -13.30 22.99 -1.58
CA PHE A 25 -14.30 24.02 -1.24
C PHE A 25 -15.04 24.59 -2.46
N GLY A 26 -14.64 24.19 -3.67
CA GLY A 26 -15.31 24.56 -4.92
C GLY A 26 -16.51 23.66 -5.20
N SER A 27 -17.66 24.02 -4.64
CA SER A 27 -18.96 23.45 -5.03
C SER A 27 -19.18 23.58 -6.54
N LYS A 28 -19.04 22.48 -7.28
CA LYS A 28 -19.87 22.24 -8.44
C LYS A 28 -20.99 21.31 -7.99
N SER A 29 -22.21 21.73 -8.30
CA SER A 29 -23.49 21.30 -7.75
C SER A 29 -23.92 19.87 -8.08
N ASP A 30 -23.00 18.97 -8.38
CA ASP A 30 -23.28 17.54 -8.52
C ASP A 30 -22.30 16.82 -7.60
N GLY A 31 -22.81 16.18 -6.54
CA GLY A 31 -22.05 15.65 -5.40
C GLY A 31 -21.07 14.49 -5.68
N GLY A 32 -20.35 14.52 -6.81
CA GLY A 32 -19.27 13.61 -7.16
C GLY A 32 -17.90 14.30 -7.07
N TYR A 33 -16.94 13.62 -6.44
CA TYR A 33 -15.55 14.08 -6.37
C TYR A 33 -14.96 14.33 -7.76
N SER A 34 -14.10 15.36 -7.89
CA SER A 34 -13.27 15.56 -9.10
C SER A 34 -12.48 14.28 -9.40
N SER A 35 -12.69 13.66 -10.56
CA SER A 35 -12.10 12.36 -10.92
C SER A 35 -10.58 12.33 -10.75
N LYS A 36 -9.90 13.48 -10.94
CA LYS A 36 -8.46 13.62 -10.76
C LYS A 36 -8.03 13.48 -9.29
N VAL A 37 -8.78 14.09 -8.36
CA VAL A 37 -8.51 14.00 -6.91
C VAL A 37 -8.69 12.57 -6.43
N LEU A 38 -9.76 11.90 -6.86
CA LEU A 38 -10.00 10.50 -6.50
C LEU A 38 -8.87 9.57 -7.01
N ILE A 39 -8.40 9.78 -8.24
CA ILE A 39 -7.25 9.03 -8.79
C ILE A 39 -5.99 9.29 -7.95
N ALA A 40 -5.69 10.56 -7.65
CA ALA A 40 -4.53 10.92 -6.87
C ALA A 40 -4.54 10.29 -5.46
N LEU A 41 -5.69 10.32 -4.78
CA LEU A 41 -5.87 9.70 -3.46
C LEU A 41 -5.68 8.17 -3.51
N LYS A 42 -6.25 7.50 -4.51
CA LYS A 42 -6.08 6.05 -4.70
C LYS A 42 -4.61 5.69 -4.95
N LEU A 43 -3.91 6.46 -5.79
CA LEU A 43 -2.49 6.26 -6.06
C LEU A 43 -1.62 6.54 -4.83
N ALA A 44 -1.90 7.63 -4.11
CA ALA A 44 -1.18 7.98 -2.88
C ALA A 44 -1.36 6.90 -1.81
N HIS A 45 -2.60 6.41 -1.63
CA HIS A 45 -2.90 5.31 -0.73
C HIS A 45 -2.13 4.04 -1.13
N LEU A 46 -2.24 3.62 -2.40
CA LEU A 46 -1.62 2.39 -2.89
C LEU A 46 -0.10 2.43 -2.73
N LEU A 47 0.56 3.51 -3.18
CA LEU A 47 2.01 3.64 -3.13
C LEU A 47 2.53 3.65 -1.69
N SER A 48 1.85 4.39 -0.81
CA SER A 48 2.23 4.49 0.59
C SER A 48 1.99 3.16 1.31
N PHE A 49 0.84 2.54 1.10
CA PHE A 49 0.49 1.27 1.70
C PHE A 49 1.47 0.16 1.27
N SER A 50 1.73 0.02 -0.03
CA SER A 50 2.67 -0.97 -0.57
C SER A 50 4.09 -0.76 -0.02
N THR A 51 4.52 0.49 0.10
CA THR A 51 5.83 0.83 0.69
C THR A 51 5.90 0.43 2.16
N ALA A 52 4.89 0.80 2.96
CA ALA A 52 4.81 0.45 4.39
C ALA A 52 4.80 -1.07 4.59
N PHE A 53 3.99 -1.80 3.82
CA PHE A 53 3.89 -3.25 3.89
C PHE A 53 5.22 -3.92 3.51
N GLY A 54 5.81 -3.52 2.38
CA GLY A 54 7.05 -4.09 1.87
C GLY A 54 8.25 -3.86 2.80
N VAL A 55 8.41 -2.63 3.31
CA VAL A 55 9.51 -2.32 4.22
C VAL A 55 9.34 -3.01 5.57
N ALA A 56 8.10 -3.10 6.09
CA ALA A 56 7.82 -3.82 7.33
C ALA A 56 8.11 -5.31 7.20
N LEU A 57 7.73 -5.92 6.07
CA LEU A 57 8.04 -7.31 5.77
C LEU A 57 9.56 -7.53 5.75
N TRP A 58 10.27 -6.72 4.95
CA TRP A 58 11.71 -6.87 4.77
C TRP A 58 12.48 -6.68 6.08
N VAL A 59 12.26 -5.56 6.78
CA VAL A 59 13.03 -5.22 7.99
C VAL A 59 12.77 -6.23 9.11
N THR A 60 11.52 -6.67 9.29
CA THR A 60 11.13 -7.54 10.40
C THR A 60 11.57 -8.99 10.18
N PHE A 61 11.29 -9.55 9.00
CA PHE A 61 11.42 -11.00 8.79
C PHE A 61 12.67 -11.40 8.02
N ILE A 62 13.34 -10.46 7.33
CA ILE A 62 14.49 -10.77 6.48
C ILE A 62 15.73 -10.03 6.99
N GLY A 63 15.74 -8.70 6.88
CA GLY A 63 16.88 -7.85 7.25
C GLY A 63 17.30 -8.04 8.71
N GLY A 64 16.34 -8.03 9.64
CA GLY A 64 16.61 -8.24 11.07
C GLY A 64 17.31 -9.57 11.36
N ILE A 65 16.84 -10.66 10.76
CA ILE A 65 17.40 -12.01 10.97
C ILE A 65 18.79 -12.13 10.35
N ILE A 66 18.96 -11.62 9.12
CA ILE A 66 20.26 -11.63 8.44
C ILE A 66 21.29 -10.85 9.25
N MET A 67 20.97 -9.62 9.67
CA MET A 67 21.88 -8.80 10.46
C MET A 67 22.22 -9.46 11.80
N PHE A 68 21.24 -10.06 12.49
CA PHE A 68 21.48 -10.74 13.76
C PHE A 68 22.42 -11.95 13.62
N LYS A 69 22.32 -12.69 12.52
CA LYS A 69 23.12 -13.90 12.26
C LYS A 69 24.54 -13.63 11.77
N HIS A 70 24.83 -12.43 11.26
CA HIS A 70 26.09 -12.18 10.55
C HIS A 70 26.88 -10.98 11.06
N LEU A 71 26.30 -10.09 11.88
CA LEU A 71 27.02 -8.95 12.44
C LEU A 71 27.45 -9.20 13.89
N PRO A 72 28.64 -8.72 14.29
CA PRO A 72 29.03 -8.62 15.70
C PRO A 72 27.97 -7.85 16.50
N ARG A 73 27.70 -8.30 17.72
CA ARG A 73 26.59 -7.78 18.56
C ARG A 73 26.59 -6.26 18.71
N HIS A 74 27.74 -5.63 18.94
CA HIS A 74 27.82 -4.17 19.06
C HIS A 74 27.59 -3.45 17.74
N GLN A 75 28.09 -4.00 16.63
CA GLN A 75 27.85 -3.45 15.29
C GLN A 75 26.37 -3.57 14.90
N PHE A 76 25.76 -4.74 15.16
CA PHE A 76 24.34 -4.98 14.98
C PHE A 76 23.49 -3.95 15.73
N GLY A 77 23.72 -3.77 17.03
CA GLY A 77 22.97 -2.79 17.83
C GLY A 77 23.16 -1.36 17.33
N ASN A 78 24.40 -0.97 16.99
CA ASN A 78 24.69 0.36 16.47
C ASN A 78 23.97 0.62 15.14
N LEU A 79 23.98 -0.36 14.22
CA LEU A 79 23.26 -0.27 12.95
C LEU A 79 21.74 -0.15 13.18
N GLN A 80 21.18 -0.99 14.05
CA GLN A 80 19.77 -0.94 14.44
C GLN A 80 19.37 0.43 15.02
N SER A 81 20.24 1.04 15.83
CA SER A 81 19.98 2.36 16.43
C SER A 81 19.82 3.50 15.42
N LYS A 82 20.31 3.31 14.19
CA LYS A 82 20.16 4.26 13.08
C LYS A 82 19.03 3.84 12.13
N MET A 83 18.92 2.55 11.88
CA MET A 83 17.94 1.99 10.96
C MET A 83 16.51 2.09 11.48
N PHE A 84 16.24 1.71 12.75
CA PHE A 84 14.87 1.67 13.27
C PHE A 84 14.17 3.04 13.31
N PRO A 85 14.82 4.14 13.73
CA PRO A 85 14.19 5.46 13.64
C PRO A 85 13.80 5.84 12.21
N ALA A 86 14.65 5.53 11.23
CA ALA A 86 14.37 5.80 9.81
C ALA A 86 13.23 4.91 9.29
N TYR A 87 13.26 3.61 9.62
CA TYR A 87 12.21 2.65 9.30
C TYR A 87 10.84 3.08 9.85
N PHE A 88 10.74 3.32 11.16
CA PHE A 88 9.47 3.69 11.77
C PHE A 88 8.98 5.06 11.27
N SER A 89 9.87 6.01 11.00
CA SER A 89 9.47 7.29 10.39
C SER A 89 8.84 7.11 9.01
N LEU A 90 9.43 6.25 8.17
CA LEU A 90 8.89 5.93 6.85
C LEU A 90 7.53 5.25 6.97
N VAL A 91 7.41 4.23 7.83
CA VAL A 91 6.16 3.49 8.01
C VAL A 91 5.06 4.38 8.58
N VAL A 92 5.36 5.24 9.56
CA VAL A 92 4.40 6.24 10.08
C VAL A 92 3.94 7.19 8.98
N ALA A 93 4.86 7.73 8.18
CA ALA A 93 4.53 8.65 7.09
C ALA A 93 3.59 7.99 6.07
N CYS A 94 3.95 6.79 5.62
CA CYS A 94 3.15 6.02 4.68
C CYS A 94 1.79 5.61 5.27
N ALA A 95 1.75 5.13 6.52
CA ALA A 95 0.51 4.76 7.18
C ALA A 95 -0.41 5.97 7.37
N ALA A 96 0.13 7.16 7.69
CA ALA A 96 -0.64 8.39 7.79
C ALA A 96 -1.27 8.80 6.44
N ILE A 97 -0.50 8.74 5.34
CA ILE A 97 -1.05 8.97 3.99
C ILE A 97 -2.14 7.94 3.68
N SER A 98 -1.92 6.67 3.99
CA SER A 98 -2.89 5.61 3.74
C SER A 98 -4.18 5.81 4.53
N VAL A 99 -4.09 6.15 5.83
CA VAL A 99 -5.25 6.48 6.69
C VAL A 99 -5.99 7.69 6.14
N ALA A 100 -5.29 8.78 5.83
CA ALA A 100 -5.91 10.01 5.33
C ALA A 100 -6.62 9.78 3.99
N SER A 101 -5.95 9.10 3.06
CA SER A 101 -6.52 8.81 1.74
C SER A 101 -7.71 7.86 1.84
N PHE A 102 -7.61 6.80 2.65
CA PHE A 102 -8.69 5.83 2.82
C PHE A 102 -9.89 6.44 3.55
N GLY A 103 -9.67 7.19 4.62
CA GLY A 103 -10.72 7.88 5.35
C GLY A 103 -11.42 8.97 4.53
N TYR A 104 -10.71 9.62 3.62
CA TYR A 104 -11.31 10.59 2.69
C TYR A 104 -12.18 9.90 1.64
N ILE A 105 -11.72 8.79 1.05
CA ILE A 105 -12.49 8.04 0.04
C ILE A 105 -13.72 7.36 0.67
N HIS A 106 -13.63 6.95 1.94
CA HIS A 106 -14.68 6.24 2.65
C HIS A 106 -15.13 7.00 3.92
N PRO A 107 -15.93 8.08 3.79
CA PRO A 107 -16.40 8.85 4.93
C PRO A 107 -17.15 7.98 5.94
N TRP A 108 -16.89 8.18 7.24
CA TRP A 108 -17.40 7.31 8.30
C TRP A 108 -18.93 7.16 8.32
N SER A 109 -19.66 8.23 8.00
CA SER A 109 -21.12 8.24 7.97
C SER A 109 -21.71 7.32 6.90
N THR A 110 -21.02 7.18 5.76
CA THR A 110 -21.48 6.40 4.60
C THR A 110 -20.72 5.09 4.42
N ALA A 111 -19.61 4.89 5.13
CA ALA A 111 -18.79 3.71 5.04
C ALA A 111 -19.51 2.46 5.59
N SER A 112 -19.37 1.37 4.84
CA SER A 112 -19.76 0.02 5.24
C SER A 112 -18.98 -0.45 6.48
N SER A 113 -19.50 -1.47 7.16
CA SER A 113 -18.81 -2.07 8.30
C SER A 113 -17.41 -2.58 7.94
N ILE A 114 -17.24 -3.14 6.74
CA ILE A 114 -15.94 -3.64 6.27
C ILE A 114 -14.95 -2.48 6.15
N GLU A 115 -15.31 -1.39 5.48
CA GLU A 115 -14.44 -0.21 5.30
C GLU A 115 -14.07 0.40 6.66
N LYS A 116 -14.99 0.44 7.63
CA LYS A 116 -14.70 0.89 9.00
C LYS A 116 -13.65 0.02 9.69
N TYR A 117 -13.74 -1.31 9.57
CA TYR A 117 -12.72 -2.21 10.07
C TYR A 117 -11.37 -2.01 9.37
N GLN A 118 -11.37 -1.78 8.05
CA GLN A 118 -10.15 -1.49 7.29
C GLN A 118 -9.45 -0.21 7.76
N LEU A 119 -10.22 0.86 7.97
CA LEU A 119 -9.70 2.09 8.56
C LEU A 119 -9.17 1.85 9.97
N GLY A 120 -9.85 1.02 10.78
CA GLY A 120 -9.40 0.58 12.09
C GLY A 120 -8.05 -0.14 12.06
N PHE A 121 -7.82 -1.05 11.11
CA PHE A 121 -6.52 -1.72 10.95
C PHE A 121 -5.41 -0.73 10.55
N LEU A 122 -5.68 0.20 9.64
CA LEU A 122 -4.70 1.23 9.25
C LEU A 122 -4.35 2.15 10.44
N LEU A 123 -5.35 2.57 11.22
CA LEU A 123 -5.16 3.37 12.43
C LEU A 123 -4.39 2.61 13.51
N SER A 124 -4.70 1.33 13.73
CA SER A 124 -3.97 0.44 14.63
C SER A 124 -2.50 0.35 14.24
N SER A 125 -2.21 0.11 12.96
CA SER A 125 -0.84 0.10 12.44
C SER A 125 -0.12 1.42 12.68
N LEU A 126 -0.77 2.54 12.40
CA LEU A 126 -0.20 3.87 12.65
C LEU A 126 0.12 4.06 14.14
N ALA A 127 -0.80 3.71 15.05
CA ALA A 127 -0.62 3.84 16.49
C ALA A 127 0.56 2.99 17.03
N PHE A 128 0.68 1.74 16.58
CA PHE A 128 1.80 0.89 16.97
C PHE A 128 3.15 1.41 16.45
N ASN A 129 3.20 1.93 15.22
CA ASN A 129 4.42 2.51 14.68
C ASN A 129 4.79 3.82 15.37
N LEU A 130 3.82 4.67 15.72
CA LEU A 130 4.06 5.89 16.50
C LEU A 130 4.60 5.55 17.90
N SER A 131 4.01 4.55 18.55
CA SER A 131 4.49 4.05 19.85
C SER A 131 5.94 3.55 19.75
N ASN A 132 6.25 2.82 18.68
CA ASN A 132 7.62 2.38 18.42
C ASN A 132 8.57 3.55 18.13
N LEU A 133 8.17 4.53 17.32
CA LEU A 133 9.00 5.66 16.93
C LEU A 133 9.34 6.55 18.14
N PHE A 134 8.34 6.87 18.95
CA PHE A 134 8.47 7.88 20.00
C PHE A 134 8.75 7.32 21.39
N VAL A 135 8.37 6.06 21.67
CA VAL A 135 8.49 5.48 23.02
C VAL A 135 9.50 4.34 23.04
N PHE A 136 9.24 3.27 22.28
CA PHE A 136 10.01 2.04 22.46
C PHE A 136 11.40 2.11 21.82
N THR A 137 11.54 2.61 20.60
CA THR A 137 12.83 2.74 19.92
C THR A 137 13.84 3.59 20.72
N PRO A 138 13.52 4.82 21.17
CA PRO A 138 14.48 5.60 21.95
C PRO A 138 14.86 4.89 23.27
N MET A 139 13.89 4.24 23.94
CA MET A 139 14.14 3.48 25.15
C MET A 139 15.04 2.25 24.91
N THR A 140 14.82 1.51 23.82
CA THR A 140 15.66 0.38 23.43
C THR A 140 17.08 0.83 23.09
N ILE A 141 17.24 1.93 22.34
CA ILE A 141 18.56 2.47 21.97
C ILE A 141 19.34 2.89 23.22
N GLU A 142 18.69 3.57 24.16
CA GLU A 142 19.34 3.99 25.41
C GLU A 142 19.78 2.78 26.23
N MET A 143 18.90 1.79 26.40
CA MET A 143 19.23 0.56 27.13
C MET A 143 20.34 -0.25 26.45
N MET A 144 20.34 -0.30 25.11
CA MET A 144 21.40 -0.92 24.32
C MET A 144 22.74 -0.23 24.56
N LYS A 145 22.80 1.11 24.52
CA LYS A 145 24.04 1.87 24.78
C LYS A 145 24.59 1.60 26.17
N GLN A 146 23.71 1.60 27.18
CA GLN A 146 24.10 1.28 28.56
C GLN A 146 24.66 -0.14 28.64
N ARG A 147 23.99 -1.11 28.01
CA ARG A 147 24.44 -2.51 27.98
C ARG A 147 25.78 -2.67 27.28
N HIS A 148 26.00 -2.01 26.15
CA HIS A 148 27.27 -2.05 25.42
C HIS A 148 28.45 -1.56 26.26
N LYS A 149 28.25 -0.56 27.15
CA LYS A 149 29.32 -0.10 28.06
C LYS A 149 29.77 -1.21 29.02
N VAL A 150 28.82 -1.87 29.67
CA VAL A 150 29.10 -2.98 30.61
C VAL A 150 29.66 -4.20 29.87
N GLU A 151 29.17 -4.48 28.66
CA GLU A 151 29.71 -5.56 27.81
C GLU A 151 31.19 -5.30 27.46
N ARG A 152 31.58 -4.05 27.16
CA ARG A 152 33.00 -3.69 26.91
C ARG A 152 33.88 -3.86 28.14
N GLU A 153 33.40 -3.48 29.32
CA GLU A 153 34.12 -3.69 30.60
C GLU A 153 34.36 -5.18 30.86
N ALA A 154 33.47 -6.05 30.38
CA ALA A 154 33.58 -7.50 30.48
C ALA A 154 34.29 -8.16 29.28
N ASN A 155 34.88 -7.39 28.35
CA ASN A 155 35.54 -7.87 27.14
C ASN A 155 34.67 -8.78 26.26
N ILE A 156 33.37 -8.47 26.17
CA ILE A 156 32.39 -9.12 25.28
C ILE A 156 31.70 -8.10 24.36
N GLY A 157 31.00 -8.56 23.33
CA GLY A 157 30.21 -7.73 22.41
C GLY A 157 30.64 -7.77 20.95
N GLU A 158 31.77 -8.40 20.66
CA GLU A 158 32.27 -8.63 19.30
C GLU A 158 31.89 -10.02 18.76
N GLU A 159 31.23 -10.85 19.59
CA GLU A 159 30.68 -12.12 19.13
C GLU A 159 29.47 -11.94 18.21
N VAL A 160 29.30 -12.91 17.32
CA VAL A 160 28.08 -13.09 16.54
C VAL A 160 27.16 -14.04 17.30
N GLY A 161 25.90 -13.64 17.47
CA GLY A 161 24.88 -14.43 18.19
C GLY A 161 24.87 -14.19 19.71
N TRP A 162 24.46 -15.23 20.48
CA TRP A 162 24.08 -15.10 21.89
C TRP A 162 25.10 -15.64 22.91
N SER A 163 26.07 -16.46 22.49
CA SER A 163 26.79 -17.40 23.35
C SER A 163 27.54 -16.73 24.52
N LYS A 164 28.50 -15.85 24.24
CA LYS A 164 29.35 -15.25 25.28
C LYS A 164 28.58 -14.38 26.26
N ASN A 165 27.58 -13.64 25.79
CA ASN A 165 26.77 -12.78 26.64
C ASN A 165 25.95 -13.56 27.69
N ILE A 166 25.41 -14.73 27.32
CA ILE A 166 24.66 -15.58 28.24
C ILE A 166 25.58 -16.13 29.33
N GLU A 167 26.80 -16.54 28.96
CA GLU A 167 27.78 -17.09 29.92
C GLU A 167 28.22 -16.02 30.93
N THR A 168 28.60 -14.84 30.47
CA THR A 168 29.02 -13.74 31.36
C THR A 168 27.87 -13.26 32.25
N ALA A 169 26.62 -13.30 31.78
CA ALA A 169 25.46 -12.92 32.57
C ALA A 169 25.19 -13.87 33.77
N LYS A 170 25.69 -15.13 33.75
CA LYS A 170 25.54 -16.05 34.89
C LYS A 170 26.37 -15.61 36.10
N VAL A 171 27.50 -14.95 35.86
CA VAL A 171 28.44 -14.52 36.92
C VAL A 171 28.34 -13.03 37.22
N ASN A 172 27.71 -12.24 36.35
CA ASN A 172 27.56 -10.80 36.51
C ASN A 172 26.07 -10.42 36.72
N PRO A 173 25.63 -10.18 37.97
CA PRO A 173 24.22 -9.87 38.27
C PRO A 173 23.76 -8.54 37.65
N LYS A 174 24.67 -7.56 37.50
CA LYS A 174 24.38 -6.28 36.83
C LYS A 174 24.03 -6.51 35.36
N LEU A 175 24.83 -7.32 34.66
CA LEU A 175 24.59 -7.66 33.26
C LEU A 175 23.30 -8.47 33.07
N ALA A 176 23.01 -9.41 33.97
CA ALA A 176 21.77 -10.19 33.95
C ALA A 176 20.52 -9.30 34.08
N ALA A 177 20.53 -8.36 35.03
CA ALA A 177 19.43 -7.41 35.23
C ALA A 177 19.22 -6.51 33.99
N MET A 178 20.32 -6.03 33.39
CA MET A 178 20.26 -5.24 32.16
C MET A 178 19.73 -6.05 30.98
N ASN A 179 20.14 -7.31 30.82
CA ASN A 179 19.64 -8.21 29.79
C ASN A 179 18.13 -8.43 29.92
N LYS A 180 17.62 -8.64 31.13
CA LYS A 180 16.18 -8.77 31.40
C LYS A 180 15.42 -7.50 31.01
N LYS A 181 15.91 -6.33 31.44
CA LYS A 181 15.27 -5.04 31.14
C LYS A 181 15.29 -4.74 29.63
N PHE A 182 16.43 -4.96 28.98
CA PHE A 182 16.55 -4.84 27.53
C PHE A 182 15.57 -5.77 26.81
N GLY A 183 15.55 -7.06 27.17
CA GLY A 183 14.69 -8.07 26.57
C GLY A 183 13.20 -7.71 26.68
N MET A 184 12.79 -7.15 27.82
CA MET A 184 11.42 -6.68 28.02
C MET A 184 11.06 -5.51 27.10
N ILE A 185 11.89 -4.46 27.06
CA ILE A 185 11.63 -3.26 26.25
C ILE A 185 11.68 -3.61 24.75
N HIS A 186 12.70 -4.37 24.33
CA HIS A 186 12.83 -4.84 22.96
C HIS A 186 11.67 -5.76 22.57
N GLY A 187 11.25 -6.66 23.47
CA GLY A 187 10.10 -7.53 23.26
C GLY A 187 8.80 -6.76 23.03
N LEU A 188 8.54 -5.72 23.82
CA LEU A 188 7.38 -4.84 23.63
C LEU A 188 7.44 -4.10 22.27
N SER A 189 8.61 -3.59 21.90
CA SER A 189 8.82 -2.94 20.60
C SER A 189 8.54 -3.90 19.43
N SER A 190 9.10 -5.11 19.51
CA SER A 190 8.92 -6.17 18.51
C SER A 190 7.47 -6.62 18.42
N LEU A 191 6.76 -6.76 19.55
CA LEU A 191 5.33 -7.08 19.56
C LEU A 191 4.51 -5.99 18.90
N ALA A 192 4.73 -4.71 19.24
CA ALA A 192 4.06 -3.60 18.58
C ALA A 192 4.31 -3.58 17.07
N ASN A 193 5.53 -3.89 16.63
CA ASN A 193 5.87 -3.97 15.21
C ASN A 193 5.16 -5.16 14.50
N ILE A 194 5.07 -6.33 15.15
CA ILE A 194 4.30 -7.48 14.64
C ILE A 194 2.80 -7.16 14.55
N MET A 195 2.23 -6.50 15.56
CA MET A 195 0.82 -6.09 15.56
C MET A 195 0.52 -5.07 14.46
N SER A 196 1.44 -4.13 14.22
CA SER A 196 1.36 -3.23 13.06
C SER A 196 1.39 -4.02 11.75
N PHE A 197 2.37 -4.91 11.56
CA PHE A 197 2.47 -5.70 10.34
C PHE A 197 1.23 -6.57 10.12
N GLY A 198 0.71 -7.22 11.17
CA GLY A 198 -0.53 -7.97 11.12
C GLY A 198 -1.71 -7.11 10.69
N SER A 199 -1.81 -5.87 11.20
CA SER A 199 -2.84 -4.92 10.78
C SER A 199 -2.70 -4.52 9.31
N LEU A 200 -1.47 -4.26 8.83
CA LEU A 200 -1.22 -4.01 7.39
C LEU A 200 -1.55 -5.24 6.54
N ALA A 201 -1.26 -6.45 7.00
CA ALA A 201 -1.56 -7.69 6.30
C ALA A 201 -3.08 -7.93 6.18
N MET A 202 -3.85 -7.66 7.23
CA MET A 202 -5.31 -7.71 7.17
C MET A 202 -5.87 -6.72 6.15
N HIS A 203 -5.31 -5.51 6.09
CA HIS A 203 -5.67 -4.54 5.07
C HIS A 203 -5.28 -5.00 3.66
N SER A 204 -4.09 -5.57 3.49
CA SER A 204 -3.61 -6.11 2.22
C SER A 204 -4.54 -7.21 1.68
N CYS A 205 -5.02 -8.09 2.55
CA CYS A 205 -5.92 -9.17 2.18
C CYS A 205 -7.24 -8.61 1.62
N HIS A 206 -7.79 -7.57 2.26
CA HIS A 206 -8.97 -6.90 1.77
C HIS A 206 -8.75 -6.24 0.40
N VAL A 207 -7.67 -5.45 0.26
CA VAL A 207 -7.32 -4.81 -1.01
C VAL A 207 -7.16 -5.84 -2.13
N TYR A 208 -6.49 -6.96 -1.86
CA TYR A 208 -6.33 -8.06 -2.81
C TYR A 208 -7.67 -8.67 -3.23
N VAL A 209 -8.54 -9.03 -2.27
CA VAL A 209 -9.85 -9.61 -2.57
C VAL A 209 -10.70 -8.62 -3.36
N TYR A 210 -10.73 -7.35 -2.98
CA TYR A 210 -11.49 -6.31 -3.67
C TYR A 210 -11.02 -6.11 -5.11
N VAL A 211 -9.70 -5.95 -5.32
CA VAL A 211 -9.11 -5.80 -6.66
C VAL A 211 -9.35 -7.05 -7.49
N ARG A 212 -9.15 -8.25 -6.93
CA ARG A 212 -9.39 -9.51 -7.63
C ARG A 212 -10.85 -9.64 -8.05
N LEU A 213 -11.80 -9.32 -7.18
CA LEU A 213 -13.23 -9.38 -7.51
C LEU A 213 -13.57 -8.39 -8.61
N HIS A 214 -13.08 -7.15 -8.51
CA HIS A 214 -13.38 -6.09 -9.47
C HIS A 214 -12.79 -6.39 -10.85
N VAL A 215 -11.53 -6.83 -10.92
CA VAL A 215 -10.89 -7.24 -12.18
C VAL A 215 -11.58 -8.47 -12.74
N TYR A 216 -11.85 -9.49 -11.92
CA TYR A 216 -12.49 -10.72 -12.37
C TYR A 216 -13.91 -10.47 -12.92
N VAL A 217 -14.73 -9.69 -12.21
CA VAL A 217 -16.07 -9.32 -12.67
C VAL A 217 -15.98 -8.46 -13.91
N TYR A 218 -15.15 -7.41 -13.93
CA TYR A 218 -15.03 -6.53 -15.09
C TYR A 218 -14.58 -7.27 -16.35
N VAL A 219 -13.52 -8.07 -16.26
CA VAL A 219 -13.02 -8.84 -17.39
C VAL A 219 -14.03 -9.90 -17.82
N ARG A 220 -14.62 -10.65 -16.88
CA ARG A 220 -15.59 -11.71 -17.21
C ARG A 220 -16.87 -11.14 -17.82
N LEU A 221 -17.38 -10.02 -17.29
CA LEU A 221 -18.57 -9.36 -17.80
C LEU A 221 -18.30 -8.76 -19.19
N HIS A 222 -17.15 -8.09 -19.37
CA HIS A 222 -16.77 -7.51 -20.65
C HIS A 222 -16.58 -8.59 -21.73
N VAL A 223 -15.90 -9.70 -21.40
CA VAL A 223 -15.74 -10.84 -22.32
C VAL A 223 -17.09 -11.52 -22.60
N TYR A 224 -17.91 -11.75 -21.58
CA TYR A 224 -19.23 -12.37 -21.76
C TYR A 224 -20.15 -11.53 -22.64
N VAL A 225 -20.24 -10.23 -22.37
CA VAL A 225 -21.05 -9.28 -23.15
C VAL A 225 -20.52 -9.19 -24.58
N TYR A 226 -19.20 -9.04 -24.76
CA TYR A 226 -18.60 -8.97 -26.09
C TYR A 226 -18.83 -10.24 -26.91
N VAL A 227 -18.59 -11.42 -26.33
CA VAL A 227 -18.81 -12.72 -27.00
C VAL A 227 -20.28 -12.94 -27.29
N ARG A 228 -21.18 -12.63 -26.34
CA ARG A 228 -22.61 -12.84 -26.51
C ARG A 228 -23.18 -11.93 -27.60
N LEU A 229 -22.83 -10.64 -27.58
CA LEU A 229 -23.18 -9.69 -28.64
C LEU A 229 -22.67 -10.14 -30.00
N HIS A 230 -21.41 -10.57 -30.10
CA HIS A 230 -20.85 -11.03 -31.37
C HIS A 230 -21.56 -12.27 -31.92
N VAL A 231 -21.85 -13.25 -31.07
CA VAL A 231 -22.57 -14.48 -31.47
C VAL A 231 -24.01 -14.18 -31.87
N ASP A 232 -24.70 -13.34 -31.10
CA ASP A 232 -26.09 -12.95 -31.42
C ASP A 232 -26.14 -12.11 -32.73
N LEU A 233 -25.13 -11.27 -32.99
CA LEU A 233 -25.02 -10.52 -34.26
C LEU A 233 -24.77 -11.44 -35.46
N GLU A 234 -23.84 -12.39 -35.35
CA GLU A 234 -23.59 -13.36 -36.42
C GLU A 234 -24.80 -14.26 -36.68
N ALA A 235 -25.49 -14.71 -35.63
CA ALA A 235 -26.70 -15.49 -35.76
C ALA A 235 -27.80 -14.70 -36.49
N MET A 236 -27.95 -13.41 -36.16
CA MET A 236 -28.90 -12.53 -36.84
C MET A 236 -28.54 -12.31 -38.31
N PHE A 237 -27.26 -12.12 -38.62
CA PHE A 237 -26.76 -11.97 -40.00
C PHE A 237 -26.97 -13.24 -40.83
N MET A 238 -26.70 -14.42 -40.27
CA MET A 238 -26.94 -15.70 -40.94
C MET A 238 -28.43 -15.98 -41.16
N LEU A 239 -29.29 -15.59 -40.22
CA LEU A 239 -30.75 -15.66 -40.37
C LEU A 239 -31.23 -14.74 -41.50
N ASP A 240 -30.75 -13.51 -41.56
CA ASP A 240 -31.13 -12.54 -42.60
C ASP A 240 -30.67 -13.01 -43.98
N LEU A 241 -29.44 -13.54 -44.11
CA LEU A 241 -28.97 -14.17 -45.34
C LEU A 241 -29.82 -15.36 -45.76
N LYS A 242 -30.27 -16.18 -44.80
CA LYS A 242 -31.14 -17.34 -45.09
C LYS A 242 -32.53 -16.91 -45.51
N ILE A 243 -33.06 -15.84 -44.92
CA ILE A 243 -34.32 -15.20 -45.31
C ILE A 243 -34.19 -14.63 -46.72
N GLN A 244 -33.19 -13.80 -47.01
CA GLN A 244 -32.93 -13.26 -48.35
C GLN A 244 -32.80 -14.35 -49.42
N LYS A 245 -32.12 -15.46 -49.10
CA LYS A 245 -31.93 -16.57 -50.05
C LYS A 245 -33.22 -17.36 -50.30
N ASN A 246 -34.13 -17.42 -49.33
CA ASN A 246 -35.45 -18.03 -49.47
C ASN A 246 -36.53 -17.07 -49.99
N SER A 247 -36.31 -15.75 -49.86
CA SER A 247 -37.26 -14.68 -50.20
C SER A 247 -36.80 -13.93 -51.43
N LEU A 248 -36.54 -14.67 -52.52
CA LEU A 248 -36.16 -14.14 -53.83
C LEU A 248 -37.33 -13.37 -54.48
N VAL A 249 -37.84 -12.32 -53.83
CA VAL A 249 -38.74 -11.27 -54.33
C VAL A 249 -38.52 -9.97 -53.50
N LEU A 250 -37.70 -9.07 -54.05
CA LEU A 250 -37.66 -7.59 -53.93
C LEU A 250 -38.28 -6.88 -52.71
N VAL A 251 -37.47 -6.26 -51.83
CA VAL A 251 -37.73 -4.92 -51.20
C VAL A 251 -36.39 -4.21 -50.87
N PRO A 252 -36.23 -2.88 -51.07
CA PRO A 252 -35.00 -2.14 -50.76
C PRO A 252 -34.73 -2.04 -49.25
N SER A 253 -33.46 -2.16 -48.87
CA SER A 253 -33.01 -2.44 -47.51
C SER A 253 -33.13 -1.25 -46.53
N THR A 254 -33.73 -1.51 -45.38
CA THR A 254 -33.59 -0.73 -44.13
C THR A 254 -32.14 -0.68 -43.59
N LEU A 255 -31.24 -1.50 -44.15
CA LEU A 255 -29.81 -1.55 -43.78
C LEU A 255 -29.03 -0.26 -44.08
N GLY A 256 -29.45 0.57 -45.04
CA GLY A 256 -28.74 1.83 -45.34
C GLY A 256 -28.76 2.81 -44.16
N MET A 257 -29.81 2.80 -43.35
CA MET A 257 -29.95 3.67 -42.17
C MET A 257 -29.10 3.19 -40.99
N VAL A 258 -28.98 1.88 -40.76
CA VAL A 258 -28.29 1.35 -39.57
C VAL A 258 -26.76 1.44 -39.72
N ALA A 259 -26.23 1.23 -40.93
CA ALA A 259 -24.80 1.41 -41.22
C ALA A 259 -24.37 2.89 -41.10
N SER A 260 -25.23 3.83 -41.50
CA SER A 260 -25.02 5.28 -41.34
C SER A 260 -24.95 5.68 -39.86
N VAL A 261 -25.85 5.16 -39.02
CA VAL A 261 -25.88 5.47 -37.59
C VAL A 261 -24.67 4.89 -36.84
N LEU A 262 -24.15 3.74 -37.27
CA LEU A 262 -22.95 3.14 -36.68
C LEU A 262 -21.64 3.80 -37.13
N GLY A 263 -21.58 4.38 -38.34
CA GLY A 263 -20.42 5.13 -38.82
C GLY A 263 -20.13 6.39 -37.99
N ASP A 264 -21.18 7.09 -37.55
CA ASP A 264 -21.06 8.31 -36.76
C ASP A 264 -20.66 8.05 -35.30
N LEU A 265 -21.00 6.88 -34.75
CA LEU A 265 -20.64 6.46 -33.38
C LEU A 265 -19.17 6.02 -33.22
N VAL A 266 -18.43 5.81 -34.31
CA VAL A 266 -17.02 5.34 -34.31
C VAL A 266 -16.02 6.49 -34.45
N THR A 267 -16.46 7.73 -34.69
CA THR A 267 -15.55 8.89 -34.76
C THR A 267 -15.34 9.54 -33.38
N VAL A 268 -14.25 9.15 -32.71
CA VAL A 268 -13.70 9.91 -31.57
C VAL A 268 -12.93 11.13 -32.12
N PRO A 269 -13.23 12.37 -31.70
CA PRO A 269 -12.47 13.53 -32.14
C PRO A 269 -11.11 13.57 -31.42
N GLY A 270 -10.03 13.39 -32.18
CA GLY A 270 -8.68 13.75 -31.74
C GLY A 270 -7.66 12.62 -31.69
N VAL A 271 -7.29 12.05 -32.84
CA VAL A 271 -5.95 11.47 -33.04
C VAL A 271 -5.47 11.86 -34.45
N GLY A 272 -4.30 12.48 -34.49
CA GLY A 272 -3.74 13.17 -35.65
C GLY A 272 -3.46 12.29 -36.87
N SER A 273 -3.56 12.93 -38.02
CA SER A 273 -3.25 12.41 -39.34
C SER A 273 -1.76 12.04 -39.49
N PRO A 274 -1.41 10.91 -40.14
CA PRO A 274 -0.11 10.75 -40.77
C PRO A 274 -0.21 10.87 -42.30
N ALA A 275 0.49 11.89 -42.79
CA ALA A 275 1.15 12.07 -44.08
C ALA A 275 0.90 11.06 -45.22
N ARG A 276 0.32 11.63 -46.28
CA ARG A 276 0.49 11.42 -47.72
C ARG A 276 1.91 11.01 -48.16
N TRP A 277 2.08 9.86 -48.85
CA TRP A 277 3.14 9.59 -49.85
C TRP A 277 2.67 8.58 -50.92
N ALA A 278 2.95 8.91 -52.20
CA ALA A 278 2.82 8.14 -53.46
C ALA A 278 1.38 7.80 -53.93
N LYS A 279 0.91 8.17 -55.13
CA LYS A 279 1.50 8.60 -56.41
C LYS A 279 0.80 9.86 -56.94
#